data_AF-A0A1G1T2I1-F1
#
_entry.id   AF-A0A1G1T2I1-F1
#
_cell.length_a   1.000
_cell.length_b   1.000
_cell.length_c   1.000
_cell.angle_alpha   90.00
_cell.angle_beta   90.00
_cell.angle_gamma   90.00
#
_symmetry.space_group_name_H-M   'P 1'
#
loop_
_entity.id
_entity.type
_entity.pdbx_description
1 polymer ?
#
loop_
_entity_poly.entity_id
_entity_poly.type
_entity_poly.pdbx_seq_one_letter_code
_entity_poly.pdbx_strand_id
1 'polypeptide(L)'
;MATLSTLNELTTRLIAQQIAEFIELGVVEFGEAEELEIAEGLPVWMLTAADVFAPNALTPVNPLGQWHHQIHQGGSPIGFARSRIYGPKAADWQVFAVFRSPLAEAIDRAITTVDRLDSTGEARLLLVPAWHVTALWIADEEAEQHTFLITQDLPINQPALNKQVINQPLRTGDFLEILRQLPPVDGNKRS
;
A
#
# COMPACT_ATOMS: atom_id res chain seq x y z
N MET A 1 4.08 4.42 18.56
CA MET A 1 3.08 4.59 17.48
C MET A 1 3.83 4.66 16.17
N ALA A 2 3.48 3.79 15.20
CA ALA A 2 4.11 3.79 13.90
C ALA A 2 3.88 5.16 13.24
N THR A 3 4.88 5.65 12.53
CA THR A 3 4.75 6.96 11.87
C THR A 3 4.20 6.73 10.47
N LEU A 4 3.01 7.26 10.20
CA LEU A 4 2.50 7.42 8.84
C LEU A 4 3.20 8.63 8.23
N SER A 5 3.78 8.46 7.04
CA SER A 5 4.56 9.53 6.41
C SER A 5 3.63 10.69 6.03
N THR A 6 3.67 11.78 6.79
CA THR A 6 2.82 12.95 6.52
C THR A 6 3.46 13.81 5.44
N LEU A 7 2.79 13.96 4.30
CA LEU A 7 3.20 14.90 3.27
C LEU A 7 3.00 16.33 3.77
N ASN A 8 3.86 17.26 3.35
CA ASN A 8 3.66 18.67 3.68
C ASN A 8 2.40 19.22 2.99
N GLU A 9 1.78 20.24 3.59
CA GLU A 9 0.50 20.81 3.14
C GLU A 9 0.51 21.25 1.67
N LEU A 10 1.62 21.82 1.18
CA LEU A 10 1.73 22.25 -0.21
C LEU A 10 1.70 21.06 -1.17
N THR A 11 2.44 20.00 -0.87
CA THR A 11 2.44 18.76 -1.66
C THR A 11 1.06 18.13 -1.66
N THR A 12 0.42 17.99 -0.49
CA THR A 12 -0.93 17.42 -0.37
C THR A 12 -1.94 18.20 -1.22
N ARG A 13 -1.90 19.54 -1.16
CA ARG A 13 -2.78 20.40 -1.97
C ARG A 13 -2.56 20.24 -3.48
N LEU A 14 -1.31 20.15 -3.94
CA LEU A 14 -1.01 19.95 -5.36
C LEU A 14 -1.41 18.55 -5.86
N ILE A 15 -1.33 17.53 -5.00
CA ILE A 15 -1.84 16.20 -5.30
C ILE A 15 -3.37 16.23 -5.39
N ALA A 16 -4.04 16.88 -4.45
CA ALA A 16 -5.50 17.03 -4.47
C ALA A 16 -6.00 17.71 -5.74
N GLN A 17 -5.32 18.77 -6.18
CA GLN A 17 -5.64 19.43 -7.45
C GLN A 17 -5.54 18.48 -8.64
N GLN A 18 -4.47 17.69 -8.74
CA GLN A 18 -4.31 16.71 -9.81
C GLN A 18 -5.36 15.59 -9.74
N ILE A 19 -5.76 15.15 -8.54
CA ILE A 19 -6.85 14.17 -8.39
C ILE A 19 -8.18 14.76 -8.87
N ALA A 20 -8.46 16.03 -8.56
CA ALA A 20 -9.65 16.72 -9.03
C ALA A 20 -9.70 16.77 -10.57
N GLU A 21 -8.56 17.02 -11.24
CA GLU A 21 -8.48 16.98 -12.70
C GLU A 21 -8.84 15.59 -13.27
N PHE A 22 -8.42 14.49 -12.64
CA PHE A 22 -8.82 13.14 -13.06
C PHE A 22 -10.34 12.92 -12.96
N ILE A 23 -10.97 13.47 -11.92
CA ILE A 23 -12.42 13.38 -11.69
C ILE A 23 -13.17 14.23 -12.73
N GLU A 24 -12.74 15.48 -12.95
CA GLU A 24 -13.34 16.38 -13.93
C GLU A 24 -13.27 15.83 -15.35
N LEU A 25 -12.20 15.12 -15.69
CA LEU A 25 -12.03 14.44 -16.98
C LEU A 25 -12.86 13.15 -17.10
N GLY A 26 -13.58 12.73 -16.04
CA GLY A 26 -14.38 11.50 -16.02
C GLY A 26 -13.54 10.23 -16.05
N VAL A 27 -12.26 10.27 -15.65
CA VAL A 27 -11.40 9.08 -15.57
C VAL A 27 -11.83 8.16 -14.44
N VAL A 28 -12.36 8.74 -13.38
CA VAL A 28 -12.92 8.05 -12.21
C VAL A 28 -14.12 8.85 -11.70
N GLU A 29 -15.12 8.13 -11.20
CA GLU A 29 -16.30 8.74 -10.58
C GLU A 29 -16.35 8.36 -9.11
N PHE A 30 -16.56 9.38 -8.28
CA PHE A 30 -16.88 9.23 -6.87
C PHE A 30 -18.31 9.76 -6.63
N GLY A 31 -18.92 9.43 -5.49
CA GLY A 31 -20.26 9.91 -5.20
C GLY A 31 -20.30 11.44 -5.07
N GLU A 32 -21.49 12.06 -5.24
CA GLU A 32 -21.66 13.51 -5.09
C GLU A 32 -22.07 13.95 -3.67
N ALA A 33 -22.37 12.99 -2.79
CA ALA A 33 -23.07 13.27 -1.54
C ALA A 33 -22.21 13.97 -0.48
N GLU A 34 -20.89 13.75 -0.51
CA GLU A 34 -19.98 14.17 0.56
C GLU A 34 -18.62 14.61 -0.01
N GLU A 35 -17.91 15.46 0.74
CA GLU A 35 -16.60 15.98 0.36
C GLU A 35 -15.55 14.86 0.30
N LEU A 36 -14.67 14.95 -0.70
CA LEU A 36 -13.52 14.07 -0.86
C LEU A 36 -12.32 14.63 -0.11
N GLU A 37 -11.63 13.78 0.63
CA GLU A 37 -10.40 14.13 1.32
C GLU A 37 -9.26 13.18 0.93
N ILE A 38 -8.04 13.70 0.92
CA ILE A 38 -6.83 12.87 0.92
C ILE A 38 -6.50 12.59 2.38
N ALA A 39 -6.52 11.31 2.75
CA ALA A 39 -6.16 10.85 4.07
C ALA A 39 -4.66 10.49 4.12
N GLU A 40 -4.31 9.23 4.35
CA GLU A 40 -2.92 8.81 4.55
C GLU A 40 -2.13 8.70 3.23
N GLY A 41 -0.87 9.15 3.30
CA GLY A 41 0.15 8.93 2.27
C GLY A 41 1.12 7.83 2.67
N LEU A 42 1.32 6.83 1.83
CA LEU A 42 2.24 5.72 2.06
C LEU A 42 3.28 5.61 0.94
N PRO A 43 4.59 5.63 1.24
CA PRO A 43 5.60 5.34 0.24
C PRO A 43 5.49 3.88 -0.22
N VAL A 44 5.68 3.66 -1.52
CA VAL A 44 5.43 2.37 -2.16
C VAL A 44 6.73 1.65 -2.41
N TRP A 45 6.79 0.41 -1.95
CA TRP A 45 7.92 -0.49 -2.07
C TRP A 45 7.50 -1.75 -2.80
N MET A 46 8.48 -2.43 -3.40
CA MET A 46 8.24 -3.66 -4.13
C MET A 46 9.18 -4.76 -3.68
N LEU A 47 8.59 -5.92 -3.40
CA LEU A 47 9.29 -7.18 -3.21
C LEU A 47 9.10 -8.05 -4.45
N THR A 48 10.19 -8.38 -5.13
CA THR A 48 10.15 -9.25 -6.31
C THR A 48 10.14 -10.72 -5.91
N ALA A 49 9.81 -11.60 -6.87
CA ALA A 49 9.93 -13.04 -6.64
C ALA A 49 11.37 -13.45 -6.28
N ALA A 50 12.37 -12.86 -6.93
CA ALA A 50 13.77 -13.12 -6.61
C ALA A 50 14.10 -12.75 -5.16
N ASP A 51 13.58 -11.62 -4.67
CA ASP A 51 13.82 -11.16 -3.31
C ASP A 51 13.19 -12.11 -2.27
N VAL A 52 12.00 -12.64 -2.53
CA VAL A 52 11.33 -13.60 -1.62
C VAL A 52 12.18 -14.86 -1.40
N PHE A 53 12.85 -15.35 -2.45
CA PHE A 53 13.69 -16.55 -2.39
C PHE A 53 15.16 -16.26 -2.06
N ALA A 54 15.54 -14.99 -1.88
CA ALA A 54 16.90 -14.63 -1.51
C ALA A 54 17.23 -15.01 -0.05
N PRO A 55 18.50 -15.31 0.27
CA PRO A 55 18.94 -15.59 1.64
C PRO A 55 18.68 -14.44 2.61
N ASN A 56 18.75 -13.19 2.12
CA ASN A 56 18.48 -11.96 2.87
C ASN A 56 17.23 -11.27 2.34
N ALA A 57 16.16 -12.04 2.11
CA ALA A 57 14.87 -11.52 1.69
C ALA A 57 14.46 -10.35 2.62
N LEU A 58 14.29 -9.15 2.03
CA LEU A 58 14.10 -7.81 2.62
C LEU A 58 15.28 -6.84 2.55
N THR A 59 16.49 -7.29 2.22
CA THR A 59 17.65 -6.41 2.02
C THR A 59 18.19 -6.59 0.60
N PRO A 60 17.85 -5.70 -0.37
CA PRO A 60 17.05 -4.48 -0.28
C PRO A 60 15.68 -4.63 -0.98
N VAL A 61 14.58 -4.43 -0.24
CA VAL A 61 13.31 -4.03 -0.88
C VAL A 61 13.57 -2.72 -1.63
N ASN A 62 13.07 -2.55 -2.86
CA ASN A 62 13.37 -1.34 -3.63
C ASN A 62 12.25 -0.30 -3.47
N PRO A 63 12.56 0.95 -3.08
CA PRO A 63 11.58 2.01 -3.14
C PRO A 63 11.24 2.26 -4.61
N LEU A 64 9.95 2.36 -4.93
CA LEU A 64 9.52 2.59 -6.32
C LEU A 64 9.55 4.07 -6.73
N GLY A 65 9.93 4.97 -5.82
CA GLY A 65 9.77 6.43 -6.00
C GLY A 65 8.31 6.84 -6.15
N GLN A 66 7.40 5.99 -5.67
CA GLN A 66 5.96 6.14 -5.81
C GLN A 66 5.31 6.27 -4.43
N TRP A 67 4.15 6.91 -4.43
CA TRP A 67 3.31 7.09 -3.25
C TRP A 67 1.90 6.61 -3.52
N HIS A 68 1.27 6.12 -2.47
CA HIS A 68 -0.13 5.77 -2.40
C HIS A 68 -0.84 6.76 -1.50
N HIS A 69 -1.97 7.28 -1.94
CA HIS A 69 -2.77 8.24 -1.17
C HIS A 69 -4.16 7.67 -0.98
N GLN A 70 -4.58 7.45 0.27
CA GLN A 70 -5.96 7.09 0.58
C GLN A 70 -6.88 8.25 0.24
N ILE A 71 -8.03 7.94 -0.37
CA ILE A 71 -9.09 8.90 -0.68
C ILE A 71 -10.31 8.48 0.11
N HIS A 72 -10.76 9.35 1.01
CA HIS A 72 -11.96 9.15 1.79
C HIS A 72 -13.09 10.06 1.30
N GLN A 73 -14.32 9.63 1.55
CA GLN A 73 -15.54 10.40 1.34
C GLN A 73 -16.42 10.26 2.58
N GLY A 74 -16.71 11.39 3.24
CA GLY A 74 -17.37 11.40 4.54
C GLY A 74 -16.71 10.50 5.58
N GLY A 75 -15.37 10.46 5.59
CA GLY A 75 -14.57 9.62 6.48
C GLY A 75 -14.57 8.12 6.13
N SER A 76 -15.19 7.70 5.03
CA SER A 76 -15.13 6.31 4.56
C SER A 76 -14.06 6.16 3.46
N PRO A 77 -13.18 5.16 3.52
CA PRO A 77 -12.19 4.89 2.48
C PRO A 77 -12.85 4.35 1.21
N ILE A 78 -12.86 5.13 0.13
CA ILE A 78 -13.57 4.77 -1.11
C ILE A 78 -12.64 4.50 -2.30
N GLY A 79 -11.40 4.97 -2.22
CA GLY A 79 -10.47 4.90 -3.33
C GLY A 79 -9.07 5.30 -2.94
N PHE A 80 -8.20 5.38 -3.93
CA PHE A 80 -6.83 5.82 -3.74
C PHE A 80 -6.27 6.47 -5.00
N ALA A 81 -5.23 7.28 -4.83
CA ALA A 81 -4.39 7.76 -5.91
C ALA A 81 -2.97 7.19 -5.82
N ARG A 82 -2.27 7.17 -6.96
CA ARG A 82 -0.84 6.90 -7.03
C ARG A 82 -0.12 8.09 -7.65
N SER A 83 0.97 8.50 -7.01
CA SER A 83 1.86 9.53 -7.55
C SER A 83 3.29 9.04 -7.64
N ARG A 84 4.10 9.75 -8.44
CA ARG A 84 5.55 9.56 -8.56
C ARG A 84 6.24 10.89 -8.29
N ILE A 85 7.45 10.81 -7.73
CA ILE A 85 8.31 11.97 -7.47
C ILE A 85 9.35 12.07 -8.59
N TYR A 86 9.40 13.21 -9.28
CA TYR A 86 10.41 13.49 -10.32
C TYR A 86 11.51 14.45 -9.87
N GLY A 87 11.39 15.02 -8.68
CA GLY A 87 12.31 16.01 -8.13
C GLY A 87 11.98 16.37 -6.67
N PRO A 88 12.78 17.23 -6.01
CA PRO A 88 12.66 17.49 -4.59
C PRO A 88 11.53 18.46 -4.21
N LYS A 89 10.91 19.16 -5.17
CA LYS A 89 9.89 20.18 -4.90
C LYS A 89 8.50 19.57 -4.94
N ALA A 90 7.55 20.21 -4.24
CA ALA A 90 6.14 19.80 -4.26
C ALA A 90 5.55 19.75 -5.67
N ALA A 91 5.96 20.66 -6.56
CA ALA A 91 5.53 20.69 -7.96
C ALA A 91 6.10 19.54 -8.83
N ASP A 92 7.10 18.81 -8.33
CA ASP A 92 7.69 17.68 -9.05
C ASP A 92 6.93 16.36 -8.79
N TRP A 93 5.85 16.42 -7.99
CA TRP A 93 4.96 15.30 -7.74
C TRP A 93 3.89 15.21 -8.81
N GLN A 94 3.75 14.03 -9.42
CA GLN A 94 2.77 13.79 -10.46
C GLN A 94 1.87 12.61 -10.10
N VAL A 95 0.56 12.86 -10.04
CA VAL A 95 -0.46 11.81 -9.97
C VAL A 95 -0.55 11.16 -11.34
N PHE A 96 -0.42 9.83 -11.38
CA PHE A 96 -0.51 9.06 -12.63
C PHE A 96 -1.67 8.08 -12.65
N ALA A 97 -2.33 7.86 -11.51
CA ALA A 97 -3.51 7.01 -11.44
C ALA A 97 -4.41 7.38 -10.26
N VAL A 98 -5.72 7.27 -10.46
CA VAL A 98 -6.76 7.43 -9.44
C VAL A 98 -7.77 6.31 -9.63
N PHE A 99 -8.14 5.63 -8.54
CA PHE A 99 -9.03 4.49 -8.58
C PHE A 99 -10.05 4.54 -7.45
N ARG A 100 -11.31 4.21 -7.77
CA ARG A 100 -12.27 3.74 -6.77
C ARG A 100 -12.05 2.24 -6.58
N SER A 101 -11.84 1.79 -5.34
CA SER A 101 -11.43 0.40 -5.12
C SER A 101 -11.72 -0.08 -3.70
N PRO A 102 -12.23 -1.32 -3.53
CA PRO A 102 -12.30 -1.98 -2.23
C PRO A 102 -10.94 -2.16 -1.54
N LEU A 103 -9.84 -2.05 -2.29
CA LEU A 103 -8.50 -2.06 -1.73
C LEU A 103 -8.27 -0.89 -0.76
N ALA A 104 -8.95 0.25 -0.96
CA ALA A 104 -8.88 1.40 -0.04
C ALA A 104 -9.33 0.99 1.36
N GLU A 105 -10.53 0.41 1.49
CA GLU A 105 -11.04 -0.10 2.78
C GLU A 105 -10.11 -1.16 3.40
N ALA A 106 -9.50 -1.99 2.56
CA ALA A 106 -8.61 -3.05 3.01
C ALA A 106 -7.30 -2.49 3.61
N ILE A 107 -6.74 -1.46 2.99
CA ILE A 107 -5.57 -0.73 3.47
C ILE A 107 -5.94 0.07 4.72
N ASP A 108 -7.06 0.78 4.75
CA ASP A 108 -7.53 1.56 5.90
C ASP A 108 -7.70 0.68 7.17
N ARG A 109 -8.31 -0.51 7.04
CA ARG A 109 -8.37 -1.48 8.15
C ARG A 109 -7.00 -1.91 8.64
N ALA A 110 -6.04 -2.06 7.73
CA ALA A 110 -4.67 -2.39 8.08
C ALA A 110 -3.98 -1.20 8.79
N ILE A 111 -4.16 0.04 8.32
CA ILE A 111 -3.66 1.27 8.98
C ILE A 111 -4.21 1.35 10.40
N THR A 112 -5.53 1.19 10.58
CA THR A 112 -6.18 1.15 11.91
C THR A 112 -5.58 0.07 12.81
N THR A 113 -5.14 -1.06 12.24
CA THR A 113 -4.47 -2.12 13.00
C THR A 113 -3.05 -1.70 13.39
N VAL A 114 -2.31 -1.07 12.47
CA VAL A 114 -0.97 -0.52 12.71
C VAL A 114 -1.00 0.56 13.80
N ASP A 115 -1.99 1.45 13.81
CA ASP A 115 -2.11 2.51 14.82
C ASP A 115 -2.26 1.97 16.25
N ARG A 116 -2.76 0.74 16.39
CA ARG A 116 -2.91 0.05 17.68
C ARG A 116 -1.65 -0.71 18.08
N LEU A 117 -0.68 -0.88 17.17
CA LEU A 117 0.59 -1.50 17.49
C LEU A 117 1.50 -0.50 18.19
N ASP A 118 2.10 -0.93 19.30
CA ASP A 118 3.17 -0.16 19.96
C ASP A 118 4.49 -0.35 19.21
N SER A 119 4.52 0.07 17.95
CA SER A 119 5.71 0.10 17.11
C SER A 119 6.14 1.54 16.86
N THR A 120 7.40 1.77 16.54
CA THR A 120 7.97 3.10 16.25
C THR A 120 8.41 3.26 14.79
N GLY A 121 8.27 2.21 13.99
CA GLY A 121 8.69 2.18 12.60
C GLY A 121 7.85 3.04 11.65
N GLU A 122 8.37 3.25 10.45
CA GLU A 122 7.66 3.91 9.35
C GLU A 122 6.77 2.91 8.62
N ALA A 123 5.50 3.26 8.41
CA ALA A 123 4.58 2.46 7.62
C ALA A 123 4.81 2.70 6.11
N ARG A 124 4.94 1.60 5.37
CA ARG A 124 5.21 1.57 3.93
C ARG A 124 4.17 0.66 3.27
N LEU A 125 3.75 0.98 2.05
CA LEU A 125 2.91 0.07 1.27
C LEU A 125 3.79 -0.85 0.43
N LEU A 126 3.78 -2.14 0.75
CA LEU A 126 4.53 -3.18 0.05
C LEU A 126 3.67 -3.84 -1.03
N LEU A 127 4.19 -3.88 -2.25
CA LEU A 127 3.64 -4.65 -3.35
C LEU A 127 4.49 -5.89 -3.58
N VAL A 128 3.84 -7.05 -3.73
CA VAL A 128 4.48 -8.30 -4.14
C VAL A 128 3.77 -8.80 -5.41
N PRO A 129 4.11 -8.26 -6.59
CA PRO A 129 3.33 -8.49 -7.81
C PRO A 129 3.23 -9.97 -8.20
N ALA A 130 4.29 -10.74 -8.00
CA ALA A 130 4.32 -12.16 -8.33
C ALA A 130 3.29 -13.00 -7.55
N TRP A 131 2.71 -12.48 -6.46
CA TRP A 131 1.63 -13.14 -5.70
C TRP A 131 0.35 -12.30 -5.65
N HIS A 132 0.31 -11.17 -6.37
CA HIS A 132 -0.75 -10.15 -6.27
C HIS A 132 -1.02 -9.71 -4.82
N VAL A 133 0.02 -9.66 -3.99
CA VAL A 133 -0.12 -9.26 -2.59
C VAL A 133 0.12 -7.77 -2.45
N THR A 134 -0.77 -7.13 -1.69
CA THR A 134 -0.56 -5.80 -1.12
C THR A 134 -0.48 -5.98 0.38
N ALA A 135 0.52 -5.37 1.00
CA ALA A 135 0.72 -5.42 2.44
C ALA A 135 1.15 -4.06 2.99
N LEU A 136 0.83 -3.77 4.24
CA LEU A 136 1.55 -2.74 4.99
C LEU A 136 2.81 -3.35 5.58
N TRP A 137 3.91 -2.63 5.44
CA TRP A 137 5.20 -2.97 6.01
C TRP A 137 5.60 -1.87 6.98
N ILE A 138 5.73 -2.23 8.25
CA ILE A 138 6.29 -1.34 9.27
C ILE A 138 7.78 -1.63 9.34
N ALA A 139 8.57 -0.67 8.88
CA ALA A 139 10.02 -0.74 8.93
C ALA A 139 10.51 -0.05 10.22
N ASP A 140 10.90 -0.86 11.20
CA ASP A 140 11.65 -0.39 12.36
C ASP A 140 13.14 -0.59 12.09
N GLU A 141 13.83 0.52 11.78
CA GLU A 141 15.27 0.50 11.46
C GLU A 141 16.15 0.34 12.72
N GLU A 142 15.62 0.61 13.92
CA GLU A 142 16.36 0.48 15.18
C GLU A 142 16.25 -0.93 15.76
N ALA A 143 15.08 -1.57 15.63
CA ALA A 143 14.82 -2.87 16.22
C ALA A 143 15.22 -4.07 15.34
N GLU A 144 15.63 -3.85 14.08
CA GLU A 144 15.81 -4.88 13.02
C GLU A 144 14.57 -5.79 12.83
N GLN A 145 13.42 -5.39 13.37
CA GLN A 145 12.18 -6.15 13.34
C GLN A 145 11.22 -5.48 12.36
N HIS A 146 10.83 -6.22 11.34
CA HIS A 146 9.81 -5.78 10.40
C HIS A 146 8.49 -6.48 10.69
N THR A 147 7.42 -5.69 10.69
CA THR A 147 6.05 -6.19 10.83
C THR A 147 5.31 -6.00 9.51
N PHE A 148 4.62 -7.04 9.06
CA PHE A 148 3.84 -7.03 7.83
C PHE A 148 2.37 -7.29 8.12
N LEU A 149 1.47 -6.57 7.45
CA LEU A 149 0.04 -6.82 7.49
C LEU A 149 -0.45 -7.00 6.07
N ILE A 150 -0.94 -8.18 5.73
CA ILE A 150 -1.51 -8.44 4.40
C ILE A 150 -2.88 -7.76 4.32
N THR A 151 -3.04 -6.83 3.37
CA THR A 151 -4.21 -5.94 3.32
C THR A 151 -5.37 -6.54 2.53
N GLN A 152 -5.16 -7.56 1.70
CA GLN A 152 -6.19 -8.16 0.85
C GLN A 152 -6.13 -9.68 0.83
N ASP A 153 -7.21 -10.31 0.35
CA ASP A 153 -7.26 -11.76 0.13
C ASP A 153 -6.10 -12.21 -0.76
N LEU A 154 -5.37 -13.23 -0.30
CA LEU A 154 -4.48 -13.98 -1.17
C LEU A 154 -5.35 -14.70 -2.22
N PRO A 155 -4.84 -14.95 -3.44
CA PRO A 155 -5.61 -15.58 -4.51
C PRO A 155 -6.38 -16.82 -4.04
N ILE A 156 -7.61 -16.97 -4.57
CA ILE A 156 -8.71 -17.90 -4.20
C ILE A 156 -8.31 -19.37 -3.96
N ASN A 157 -7.14 -19.80 -4.42
CA ASN A 157 -6.72 -21.19 -4.37
C ASN A 157 -6.19 -21.66 -3.00
N GLN A 158 -6.10 -20.79 -1.98
CA GLN A 158 -5.70 -21.19 -0.62
C GLN A 158 -6.58 -20.56 0.51
N PRO A 159 -7.88 -20.91 0.57
CA PRO A 159 -8.83 -20.30 1.51
C PRO A 159 -8.50 -20.53 3.00
N ALA A 160 -7.66 -21.51 3.32
CA ALA A 160 -7.23 -21.79 4.69
C ALA A 160 -6.21 -20.77 5.23
N LEU A 161 -5.33 -20.23 4.37
CA LEU A 161 -4.40 -19.16 4.74
C LEU A 161 -5.09 -17.79 4.82
N ASN A 162 -6.10 -17.54 3.98
CA ASN A 162 -6.74 -16.21 3.89
C ASN A 162 -7.32 -15.72 5.22
N LYS A 163 -8.06 -16.56 5.98
CA LYS A 163 -8.77 -16.07 7.16
C LYS A 163 -7.89 -15.83 8.39
N GLN A 164 -6.71 -16.44 8.46
CA GLN A 164 -5.84 -16.35 9.63
C GLN A 164 -4.73 -15.31 9.48
N VAL A 165 -4.49 -14.81 8.27
CA VAL A 165 -3.30 -14.01 7.95
C VAL A 165 -3.64 -12.56 7.58
N ILE A 166 -4.83 -12.32 7.01
CA ILE A 166 -5.25 -10.96 6.60
C ILE A 166 -5.40 -10.06 7.83
N ASN A 167 -4.84 -8.85 7.73
CA ASN A 167 -4.81 -7.85 8.80
C ASN A 167 -4.26 -8.38 10.14
N GLN A 168 -3.48 -9.47 10.11
CA GLN A 168 -2.72 -9.92 11.27
C GLN A 168 -1.27 -9.44 11.13
N PRO A 169 -0.66 -8.92 12.20
CA PRO A 169 0.77 -8.62 12.23
C PRO A 169 1.59 -9.90 12.05
N LEU A 170 2.45 -9.93 11.03
CA LEU A 170 3.37 -11.02 10.73
C LEU A 170 4.81 -10.53 10.89
N ARG A 171 5.68 -11.38 11.42
CA ARG A 171 7.12 -11.12 11.35
C ARG A 171 7.63 -11.42 9.95
N THR A 172 8.79 -10.87 9.61
CA THR A 172 9.52 -11.15 8.36
C THR A 172 9.52 -12.62 7.97
N GLY A 173 9.93 -13.50 8.89
CA GLY A 173 10.06 -14.94 8.64
C GLY A 173 8.73 -15.56 8.22
N ASP A 174 7.67 -15.30 8.99
CA ASP A 174 6.33 -15.83 8.74
C ASP A 174 5.76 -15.32 7.42
N PHE A 175 5.91 -14.01 7.15
CA PHE A 175 5.45 -13.39 5.91
C PHE A 175 6.12 -14.01 4.68
N LEU A 176 7.45 -14.18 4.72
CA LEU A 176 8.20 -14.78 3.62
C LEU A 176 7.91 -16.27 3.47
N GLU A 177 7.75 -17.00 4.57
CA GLU A 177 7.38 -18.41 4.54
C GLU A 177 6.03 -18.61 3.86
N ILE A 178 5.03 -17.79 4.20
CA ILE A 178 3.72 -17.78 3.54
C ILE A 178 3.86 -17.56 2.03
N LEU A 179 4.64 -16.56 1.60
CA LEU A 179 4.85 -16.31 0.17
C LEU A 179 5.56 -17.48 -0.53
N ARG A 180 6.54 -18.12 0.12
CA ARG A 180 7.29 -19.26 -0.44
C ARG A 180 6.45 -20.54 -0.58
N GLN A 181 5.43 -20.71 0.27
CA GLN A 181 4.48 -21.82 0.19
C GLN A 181 3.44 -21.64 -0.92
N LEU A 182 3.28 -20.41 -1.42
CA LEU A 182 2.36 -20.08 -2.51
C LEU A 182 3.09 -20.14 -3.86
N PRO A 183 2.52 -20.82 -4.87
CA PRO A 183 3.04 -20.69 -6.23
C PRO A 183 2.88 -19.23 -6.68
N PRO A 184 3.91 -18.60 -7.27
CA PRO A 184 3.74 -17.32 -7.94
C PRO A 184 2.60 -17.40 -8.97
N VAL A 185 1.85 -16.32 -9.12
CA VAL A 185 0.86 -16.18 -10.18
C VAL A 185 1.62 -16.09 -11.50
N ASP A 186 1.60 -17.18 -12.27
CA ASP A 186 2.12 -17.18 -13.63
C ASP A 186 1.34 -16.14 -14.45
N GLY A 187 2.00 -15.05 -14.85
CA GLY A 187 1.45 -14.06 -15.78
C GLY A 187 1.23 -14.61 -17.21
N ASN A 188 1.29 -15.92 -17.39
CA ASN A 188 1.47 -16.57 -18.68
C ASN A 188 0.56 -17.80 -18.87
N LYS A 189 -0.75 -17.64 -18.66
CA LYS A 189 -1.77 -18.44 -19.37
C LYS A 189 -2.93 -17.53 -19.75
N ARG A 190 -2.76 -16.79 -20.85
CA ARG A 190 -3.90 -16.37 -21.67
C ARG A 190 -4.51 -17.64 -22.27
N SER A 191 -5.63 -18.09 -21.71
CA SER A 191 -6.61 -18.94 -22.40
C SER A 191 -7.40 -18.09 -23.38
#